data_AF-A0AA89I1X5-F1
#
_entry.id   AF-A0AA89I1X5-F1
#
_cell.length_a   1.000
_cell.length_b   1.000
_cell.length_c   1.000
_cell.angle_alpha   90.00
_cell.angle_beta   90.00
_cell.angle_gamma   90.00
#
_symmetry.space_group_name_H-M   'P 1'
#
loop_
_entity.id
_entity.type
_entity.pdbx_description
1 polymer ?
#
loop_
_entity_poly.entity_id
_entity_poly.type
_entity_poly.pdbx_seq_one_letter_code
_entity_poly.pdbx_strand_id
1 'polypeptide(L)'
;MGVNQMANENDQAYARKLAQIEANENLTILLSMNQVNDEKVKQYIVYTDYRENGQQESTNSIFVYTPYANVDRFGHSMVDFQAQLLFETNKWKKEMHITVLETLGAASRLAVYDFQNLGLAQLAVKAFCNLANKLEIETIDGNISTFDSDDFKKVAHILEKYGFEVQTDASQSSGAFIKTKKA
;
A
#
# COMPACT_ATOMS: atom_id res chain seq x y z
N MET A 1 -3.26 21.30 -21.22
CA MET A 1 -3.95 20.07 -21.66
C MET A 1 -5.31 20.04 -20.99
N GLY A 2 -6.37 19.74 -21.73
CA GLY A 2 -7.74 19.78 -21.20
C GLY A 2 -8.03 18.57 -20.31
N VAL A 3 -8.86 18.77 -19.28
CA VAL A 3 -9.26 17.75 -18.29
C VAL A 3 -9.76 16.44 -18.95
N ASN A 4 -10.45 16.54 -20.09
CA ASN A 4 -10.98 15.39 -20.84
C ASN A 4 -9.90 14.51 -21.48
N GLN A 5 -8.73 15.06 -21.82
CA GLN A 5 -7.63 14.27 -22.41
C GLN A 5 -6.89 13.46 -21.34
N MET A 6 -6.67 14.07 -20.17
CA MET A 6 -5.98 13.44 -19.04
C MET A 6 -6.83 12.34 -18.38
N ALA A 7 -8.15 12.49 -18.32
CA ALA A 7 -9.05 11.44 -17.87
C ALA A 7 -8.94 10.17 -18.75
N ASN A 8 -8.90 10.35 -20.08
CA ASN A 8 -8.75 9.24 -21.02
C ASN A 8 -7.38 8.55 -20.90
N GLU A 9 -6.30 9.31 -20.72
CA GLU A 9 -4.94 8.75 -20.51
C GLU A 9 -4.86 7.91 -19.22
N ASN A 10 -5.46 8.40 -18.14
CA ASN A 10 -5.50 7.68 -16.86
C ASN A 10 -6.35 6.39 -16.95
N ASP A 11 -7.51 6.44 -17.60
CA ASP A 11 -8.36 5.26 -17.81
C ASP A 11 -7.64 4.18 -18.62
N GLN A 12 -6.91 4.58 -19.66
CA GLN A 12 -6.10 3.66 -20.44
C GLN A 12 -4.93 3.08 -19.65
N ALA A 13 -4.23 3.90 -18.86
CA ALA A 13 -3.12 3.44 -18.02
C ALA A 13 -3.62 2.45 -16.95
N TYR A 14 -4.77 2.75 -16.33
CA TYR A 14 -5.46 1.84 -15.43
C TYR A 14 -5.77 0.50 -16.09
N ALA A 15 -6.45 0.52 -17.25
CA ALA A 15 -6.82 -0.69 -17.97
C ALA A 15 -5.60 -1.53 -18.37
N ARG A 16 -4.52 -0.88 -18.82
CA ARG A 16 -3.24 -1.55 -19.12
C ARG A 16 -2.66 -2.23 -17.89
N LYS A 17 -2.56 -1.52 -16.76
CA LYS A 17 -1.99 -2.09 -15.53
C LYS A 17 -2.86 -3.23 -14.99
N LEU A 18 -4.18 -3.09 -15.06
CA LEU A 18 -5.12 -4.14 -14.68
C LEU A 18 -4.88 -5.42 -15.51
N ALA A 19 -4.86 -5.29 -16.83
CA ALA A 19 -4.63 -6.42 -17.73
C ALA A 19 -3.25 -7.07 -17.52
N GLN A 20 -2.20 -6.29 -17.22
CA GLN A 20 -0.88 -6.82 -16.90
C GLN A 20 -0.88 -7.65 -15.61
N ILE A 21 -1.59 -7.19 -14.57
CA ILE A 21 -1.70 -7.93 -13.30
C ILE A 21 -2.52 -9.20 -13.49
N GLU A 22 -3.64 -9.11 -14.21
CA GLU A 22 -4.51 -10.27 -14.50
C GLU A 22 -3.82 -11.34 -15.35
N ALA A 23 -2.91 -10.94 -16.25
CA ALA A 23 -2.11 -11.86 -17.06
C ALA A 23 -0.94 -12.50 -16.28
N ASN A 24 -0.63 -12.02 -15.07
CA ASN A 24 0.46 -12.55 -14.24
C ASN A 24 -0.09 -13.44 -13.13
N GLU A 25 0.07 -14.75 -13.30
CA GLU A 25 -0.38 -15.78 -12.36
C GLU A 25 0.27 -15.72 -10.96
N ASN A 26 1.39 -14.99 -10.81
CA ASN A 26 2.04 -14.75 -9.52
C ASN A 26 1.45 -13.55 -8.76
N LEU A 27 0.55 -12.78 -9.37
CA LEU A 27 -0.07 -11.62 -8.75
C LEU A 27 -1.56 -11.88 -8.49
N THR A 28 -2.08 -11.25 -7.43
CA THR A 28 -3.48 -11.31 -7.07
C THR A 28 -4.00 -9.91 -6.78
N ILE A 29 -5.12 -9.53 -7.39
CA ILE A 29 -5.80 -8.28 -7.09
C ILE A 29 -6.55 -8.44 -5.77
N LEU A 30 -6.31 -7.54 -4.82
CA LEU A 30 -6.97 -7.53 -3.51
C LEU A 30 -8.17 -6.58 -3.47
N LEU A 31 -8.02 -5.40 -4.08
CA LEU A 31 -9.08 -4.41 -4.22
C LEU A 31 -8.76 -3.46 -5.38
N SER A 32 -9.79 -2.91 -6.00
CA SER A 32 -9.63 -1.93 -7.08
C SER A 32 -10.80 -0.96 -7.10
N MET A 33 -10.55 0.24 -7.64
CA MET A 33 -11.58 1.23 -7.90
C MET A 33 -11.23 1.91 -9.23
N ASN A 34 -12.24 2.10 -10.08
CA ASN A 34 -12.08 2.76 -11.37
C ASN A 34 -13.13 3.87 -11.50
N GLN A 35 -12.94 4.95 -10.77
CA GLN A 35 -13.77 6.14 -10.86
C GLN A 35 -12.91 7.35 -11.16
N VAL A 36 -13.45 8.30 -11.93
CA VAL A 36 -12.77 9.54 -12.26
C VAL A 36 -12.39 10.28 -10.98
N ASN A 37 -11.12 10.73 -10.92
CA ASN A 37 -10.57 11.44 -9.77
C ASN A 37 -10.99 12.92 -9.84
N ASP A 38 -11.73 13.40 -8.86
CA ASP A 38 -11.99 14.85 -8.70
C ASP A 38 -10.92 15.47 -7.78
N GLU A 39 -10.87 15.05 -6.50
CA GLU A 39 -9.98 15.61 -5.47
C GLU A 39 -9.21 14.53 -4.66
N LYS A 40 -9.56 13.26 -4.82
CA LYS A 40 -8.95 12.11 -4.14
C LYS A 40 -8.68 11.00 -5.13
N VAL A 41 -7.74 10.11 -4.80
CA VAL A 41 -7.47 8.92 -5.61
C VAL A 41 -8.64 7.92 -5.48
N LYS A 42 -9.51 7.91 -6.50
CA LYS A 42 -10.62 6.99 -6.74
C LYS A 42 -10.37 6.07 -7.95
N GLN A 43 -9.19 6.16 -8.57
CA GLN A 43 -8.73 5.21 -9.57
C GLN A 43 -7.46 4.53 -9.07
N TYR A 44 -7.56 3.27 -8.64
CA TYR A 44 -6.43 2.51 -8.11
C TYR A 44 -6.60 0.99 -8.25
N ILE A 45 -5.48 0.29 -8.19
CA ILE A 45 -5.41 -1.17 -8.12
C ILE A 45 -4.48 -1.50 -6.96
N VAL A 46 -4.96 -2.32 -6.01
CA VAL A 46 -4.12 -2.89 -4.97
C VAL A 46 -4.00 -4.38 -5.22
N TYR A 47 -2.76 -4.85 -5.25
CA TYR A 47 -2.44 -6.21 -5.62
C TYR A 47 -1.28 -6.74 -4.77
N THR A 48 -1.12 -8.05 -4.74
CA THR A 48 -0.09 -8.72 -3.95
C THR A 48 0.56 -9.84 -4.73
N ASP A 49 1.83 -10.11 -4.42
CA ASP A 49 2.54 -11.32 -4.84
C ASP A 49 2.37 -12.49 -3.85
N TYR A 50 1.58 -12.29 -2.79
CA TYR A 50 1.27 -13.35 -1.83
C TYR A 50 0.53 -14.49 -2.51
N ARG A 51 1.05 -15.71 -2.30
CA ARG A 51 0.46 -16.94 -2.80
C ARG A 51 0.31 -17.91 -1.64
N GLU A 52 -0.88 -18.51 -1.57
CA GLU A 52 -1.08 -19.65 -0.69
C GLU A 52 -0.50 -20.90 -1.36
N ASN A 53 0.82 -21.07 -1.22
CA ASN A 53 1.59 -22.16 -1.83
C ASN A 53 2.04 -23.22 -0.81
N GLY A 54 1.47 -23.20 0.40
CA GLY A 54 1.83 -24.12 1.49
C GLY A 54 3.17 -23.81 2.18
N GLN A 55 3.86 -22.72 1.83
CA GLN A 55 5.04 -22.27 2.56
C GLN A 55 4.65 -21.81 3.97
N GLN A 56 5.51 -22.17 4.93
CA GLN A 56 5.33 -21.85 6.35
C GLN A 56 5.61 -20.37 6.62
N GLU A 57 6.71 -19.91 6.04
CA GLU A 57 7.19 -18.54 6.10
C GLU A 57 7.35 -18.01 4.68
N SER A 58 6.83 -16.81 4.44
CA SER A 58 6.96 -16.14 3.15
C SER A 58 7.10 -14.63 3.35
N THR A 59 7.94 -14.03 2.53
CA THR A 59 8.06 -12.56 2.41
C THR A 59 7.33 -12.13 1.16
N ASN A 60 6.38 -11.23 1.31
CA ASN A 60 5.48 -10.80 0.25
C ASN A 60 5.19 -9.30 0.35
N SER A 61 4.63 -8.76 -0.71
CA SER A 61 4.30 -7.35 -0.81
C SER A 61 2.85 -7.11 -1.17
N ILE A 62 2.29 -6.03 -0.65
CA ILE A 62 1.09 -5.38 -1.18
C ILE A 62 1.52 -4.11 -1.90
N PHE A 63 1.13 -4.00 -3.15
CA PHE A 63 1.41 -2.86 -4.02
C PHE A 63 0.14 -2.06 -4.25
N VAL A 64 0.26 -0.73 -4.29
CA VAL A 64 -0.81 0.19 -4.65
C VAL A 64 -0.39 0.97 -5.88
N TYR A 65 -1.14 0.76 -6.96
CA TYR A 65 -1.02 1.50 -8.20
C TYR A 65 -2.17 2.49 -8.35
N THR A 66 -1.86 3.71 -8.79
CA THR A 66 -2.83 4.65 -9.36
C THR A 66 -2.25 5.27 -10.63
N PRO A 67 -3.06 5.53 -11.68
CA PRO A 67 -2.60 6.34 -12.80
C PRO A 67 -2.53 7.84 -12.45
N TYR A 68 -3.22 8.29 -11.38
CA TYR A 68 -3.24 9.70 -11.00
C TYR A 68 -1.82 10.21 -10.71
N ALA A 69 -1.42 11.27 -11.42
CA ALA A 69 -0.08 11.85 -11.37
C ALA A 69 1.06 10.82 -11.55
N ASN A 70 0.77 9.72 -12.25
CA ASN A 70 1.71 8.65 -12.60
C ASN A 70 1.77 8.38 -14.09
N VAL A 71 1.09 9.18 -14.91
CA VAL A 71 1.06 9.01 -16.35
C VAL A 71 1.87 10.12 -17.00
N ASP A 72 2.83 9.75 -17.84
CA ASP A 72 3.61 10.71 -18.62
C ASP A 72 2.79 11.30 -19.78
N ARG A 73 3.37 12.26 -20.50
CA ARG A 73 2.73 12.90 -21.66
C ARG A 73 2.40 11.96 -22.83
N PHE A 74 2.87 10.71 -22.79
CA PHE A 74 2.63 9.69 -23.80
C PHE A 74 1.63 8.62 -23.32
N GLY A 75 1.08 8.76 -22.12
CA GLY A 75 0.15 7.79 -21.55
C GLY A 75 0.82 6.63 -20.82
N HIS A 76 2.14 6.64 -20.61
CA HIS A 76 2.84 5.55 -19.93
C HIS A 76 2.94 5.79 -18.42
N SER A 77 2.83 4.70 -17.65
CA SER A 77 3.08 4.76 -16.20
C SER A 77 4.54 5.12 -15.93
N MET A 78 4.78 6.14 -15.10
CA MET A 78 6.13 6.56 -14.70
C MET A 78 6.76 5.58 -13.71
N VAL A 79 5.94 5.01 -12.82
CA VAL A 79 6.32 3.94 -11.90
C VAL A 79 5.28 2.82 -11.87
N ASP A 80 5.71 1.61 -11.51
CA ASP A 80 4.85 0.43 -11.46
C ASP A 80 3.84 0.45 -10.30
N PHE A 81 4.17 1.14 -9.22
CA PHE A 81 3.33 1.36 -8.04
C PHE A 81 3.86 2.58 -7.28
N GLN A 82 3.02 3.18 -6.43
CA GLN A 82 3.38 4.35 -5.61
C GLN A 82 3.40 4.05 -4.12
N ALA A 83 2.85 2.91 -3.71
CA ALA A 83 3.03 2.43 -2.35
C ALA A 83 3.29 0.92 -2.34
N GLN A 84 4.16 0.50 -1.45
CA GLN A 84 4.48 -0.89 -1.17
C GLN A 84 4.46 -1.12 0.33
N LEU A 85 3.78 -2.19 0.75
CA LEU A 85 3.85 -2.74 2.10
C LEU A 85 4.49 -4.12 1.99
N LEU A 86 5.72 -4.25 2.47
CA LEU A 86 6.46 -5.51 2.58
C LEU A 86 6.14 -6.15 3.93
N PHE A 87 5.84 -7.44 3.91
CA PHE A 87 5.52 -8.19 5.11
C PHE A 87 6.03 -9.62 5.04
N GLU A 88 6.19 -10.20 6.22
CA GLU A 88 6.45 -11.61 6.44
C GLU A 88 5.19 -12.27 7.00
N THR A 89 4.92 -13.50 6.60
CA THR A 89 3.79 -14.30 7.13
C THR A 89 4.34 -15.57 7.76
N ASN A 90 3.98 -15.85 9.01
CA ASN A 90 4.18 -17.15 9.65
C ASN A 90 2.82 -17.78 9.97
N LYS A 91 2.39 -18.76 9.16
CA LYS A 91 1.05 -19.36 9.31
C LYS A 91 0.90 -20.23 10.56
N TRP A 92 1.96 -20.87 11.02
CA TRP A 92 1.89 -21.75 12.19
C TRP A 92 1.67 -20.97 13.47
N LYS A 93 2.31 -19.83 13.58
CA LYS A 93 2.10 -18.90 14.69
C LYS A 93 0.91 -17.97 14.49
N LYS A 94 0.30 -18.01 13.29
CA LYS A 94 -0.76 -17.09 12.86
C LYS A 94 -0.32 -15.63 13.03
N GLU A 95 0.89 -15.35 12.56
CA GLU A 95 1.56 -14.07 12.70
C GLU A 95 1.84 -13.46 11.32
N MET A 96 1.74 -12.15 11.22
CA MET A 96 2.31 -11.38 10.12
C MET A 96 3.12 -10.20 10.66
N HIS A 97 4.29 -9.96 10.08
CA HIS A 97 5.16 -8.86 10.46
C HIS A 97 5.28 -7.86 9.30
N ILE A 98 4.99 -6.59 9.53
CA ILE A 98 5.26 -5.53 8.55
C ILE A 98 6.72 -5.13 8.66
N THR A 99 7.49 -5.42 7.62
CA THR A 99 8.91 -5.07 7.53
C THR A 99 9.10 -3.66 7.00
N VAL A 100 8.34 -3.27 5.97
CA VAL A 100 8.45 -1.95 5.32
C VAL A 100 7.06 -1.46 4.91
N LEU A 101 6.79 -0.18 5.13
CA LEU A 101 5.71 0.55 4.48
C LEU A 101 6.31 1.78 3.80
N GLU A 102 6.40 1.72 2.47
CA GLU A 102 7.01 2.77 1.67
C GLU A 102 5.97 3.36 0.71
N THR A 103 6.01 4.68 0.55
CA THR A 103 5.36 5.37 -0.55
C THR A 103 6.43 5.95 -1.47
N LEU A 104 6.56 5.39 -2.67
CA LEU A 104 7.51 5.87 -3.67
C LEU A 104 7.04 7.24 -4.18
N GLY A 105 7.81 8.28 -3.88
CA GLY A 105 7.72 9.54 -4.63
C GLY A 105 8.18 9.25 -6.05
N ALA A 106 7.31 9.47 -7.05
CA ALA A 106 7.59 9.17 -8.44
C ALA A 106 8.98 9.69 -8.85
N ALA A 107 9.76 8.81 -9.48
CA ALA A 107 11.18 8.99 -9.74
C ALA A 107 11.48 10.33 -10.48
N SER A 108 12.53 10.99 -9.99
CA SER A 108 13.19 12.17 -10.57
C SER A 108 12.44 13.51 -10.38
N ARG A 109 13.02 14.35 -9.51
CA ARG A 109 12.64 15.75 -9.15
C ARG A 109 11.41 15.97 -8.26
N LEU A 110 10.69 14.93 -7.84
CA LEU A 110 9.50 15.05 -6.98
C LEU A 110 9.60 14.24 -5.67
N ALA A 111 10.70 14.41 -4.93
CA ALA A 111 10.65 14.25 -3.46
C ALA A 111 9.85 15.39 -2.77
N VAL A 112 9.16 16.24 -3.54
CA VAL A 112 8.44 17.45 -3.07
C VAL A 112 7.01 17.53 -3.62
N TYR A 113 6.42 16.41 -4.07
CA TYR A 113 4.96 16.36 -4.20
C TYR A 113 4.37 15.24 -3.35
N ASP A 114 3.54 15.71 -2.44
CA ASP A 114 2.73 15.10 -1.41
C ASP A 114 1.81 13.98 -1.92
N PHE A 115 2.38 12.89 -2.45
CA PHE A 115 1.65 11.63 -2.60
C PHE A 115 1.32 10.99 -1.23
N GLN A 116 1.98 11.45 -0.17
CA GLN A 116 1.84 10.96 1.20
C GLN A 116 0.41 11.17 1.75
N ASN A 117 -0.36 12.13 1.23
CA ASN A 117 -1.72 12.42 1.67
C ASN A 117 -2.86 11.89 0.77
N LEU A 118 -2.55 11.13 -0.28
CA LEU A 118 -3.58 10.57 -1.18
C LEU A 118 -4.25 9.28 -0.64
N GLY A 119 -3.85 8.83 0.54
CA GLY A 119 -4.40 7.64 1.19
C GLY A 119 -3.87 6.31 0.64
N LEU A 120 -2.82 6.32 -0.19
CA LEU A 120 -2.26 5.09 -0.78
C LEU A 120 -1.71 4.13 0.28
N ALA A 121 -0.98 4.65 1.28
CA ALA A 121 -0.54 3.86 2.43
C ALA A 121 -1.73 3.25 3.21
N GLN A 122 -2.83 4.02 3.36
CA GLN A 122 -4.05 3.50 3.99
C GLN A 122 -4.69 2.37 3.17
N LEU A 123 -4.65 2.44 1.84
CA LEU A 123 -5.12 1.35 0.97
C LEU A 123 -4.28 0.09 1.16
N ALA A 124 -2.96 0.22 1.26
CA ALA A 124 -2.06 -0.90 1.53
C ALA A 124 -2.34 -1.55 2.90
N VAL A 125 -2.40 -0.76 3.97
CA VAL A 125 -2.69 -1.25 5.33
C VAL A 125 -4.08 -1.89 5.42
N LYS A 126 -5.09 -1.32 4.75
CA LYS A 126 -6.43 -1.92 4.66
C LYS A 126 -6.40 -3.27 3.98
N ALA A 127 -5.78 -3.36 2.80
CA ALA A 127 -5.67 -4.60 2.05
C ALA A 127 -4.90 -5.66 2.84
N PHE A 128 -3.86 -5.25 3.55
CA PHE A 128 -3.07 -6.11 4.43
C PHE A 128 -3.90 -6.67 5.58
N CYS A 129 -4.64 -5.82 6.30
CA CYS A 129 -5.55 -6.29 7.35
C CYS A 129 -6.61 -7.26 6.81
N ASN A 130 -7.15 -7.00 5.62
CA ASN A 130 -8.11 -7.90 4.99
C ASN A 130 -7.49 -9.25 4.61
N LEU A 131 -6.25 -9.24 4.12
CA LEU A 131 -5.50 -10.45 3.82
C LEU A 131 -5.23 -11.24 5.10
N ALA A 132 -4.73 -10.59 6.16
CA ALA A 132 -4.51 -11.21 7.47
C ALA A 132 -5.78 -11.85 8.04
N ASN A 133 -6.93 -11.16 7.93
CA ASN A 133 -8.22 -11.70 8.33
C ASN A 133 -8.62 -12.95 7.53
N LYS A 134 -8.41 -12.93 6.21
CA LYS A 134 -8.68 -14.08 5.33
C LYS A 134 -7.80 -15.29 5.67
N LEU A 135 -6.56 -15.03 6.07
CA LEU A 135 -5.57 -16.03 6.46
C LEU A 135 -5.70 -16.46 7.94
N GLU A 136 -6.72 -15.96 8.64
CA GLU A 136 -6.96 -16.25 10.07
C GLU A 136 -5.76 -15.93 10.97
N ILE A 137 -5.00 -14.89 10.62
CA ILE A 137 -3.89 -14.36 11.41
C ILE A 137 -4.43 -13.76 12.71
N GLU A 138 -3.75 -14.07 13.81
CA GLU A 138 -4.12 -13.65 15.16
C GLU A 138 -3.31 -12.44 15.61
N THR A 139 -2.06 -12.34 15.19
CA THR A 139 -1.15 -11.25 15.57
C THR A 139 -0.53 -10.61 14.35
N ILE A 140 -0.53 -9.28 14.34
CA ILE A 140 0.19 -8.48 13.36
C ILE A 140 1.08 -7.50 14.11
N ASP A 141 2.36 -7.44 13.78
CA ASP A 141 3.28 -6.50 14.39
C ASP A 141 4.21 -5.84 13.37
N GLY A 142 5.01 -4.88 13.83
CA GLY A 142 5.98 -4.18 13.01
C GLY A 142 6.67 -3.05 13.75
N ASN A 143 7.61 -2.41 13.07
CA ASN A 143 8.32 -1.25 13.58
C ASN A 143 8.07 -0.03 12.69
N ILE A 144 8.07 1.16 13.29
CA ILE A 144 8.02 2.45 12.61
C ILE A 144 9.36 3.13 12.82
N SER A 145 9.93 3.64 11.75
CA SER A 145 11.09 4.53 11.80
C SER A 145 10.87 5.64 10.78
N THR A 146 10.83 6.88 11.25
CA THR A 146 10.64 8.08 10.43
C THR A 146 11.76 9.08 10.67
N PHE A 147 11.89 10.07 9.77
CA PHE A 147 12.92 11.12 9.92
C PHE A 147 12.65 12.06 11.09
N ASP A 148 11.38 12.37 11.36
CA ASP A 148 10.96 13.23 12.46
C ASP A 148 9.67 12.75 13.14
N SER A 149 9.29 13.43 14.22
CA SER A 149 8.13 13.10 15.04
C SER A 149 6.78 13.41 14.41
N ASP A 150 6.71 14.31 13.44
CA ASP A 150 5.44 14.66 12.79
C ASP A 150 5.07 13.62 11.74
N ASP A 151 6.06 13.11 11.01
CA ASP A 151 5.88 11.95 10.14
C ASP A 151 5.55 10.69 10.94
N PHE A 152 6.17 10.50 12.12
CA PHE A 152 5.79 9.42 13.02
C PHE A 152 4.30 9.48 13.39
N LYS A 153 3.80 10.65 13.82
CA LYS A 153 2.39 10.82 14.20
C LYS A 153 1.44 10.50 13.05
N LYS A 154 1.79 10.84 11.80
CA LYS A 154 0.97 10.52 10.62
C LYS A 154 0.88 9.01 10.40
N VAL A 155 2.03 8.31 10.48
CA VAL A 155 2.07 6.84 10.33
C VAL A 155 1.33 6.15 11.47
N ALA A 156 1.57 6.58 12.71
CA ALA A 156 0.86 6.10 13.89
C ALA A 156 -0.66 6.27 13.74
N HIS A 157 -1.12 7.46 13.34
CA HIS A 157 -2.54 7.74 13.11
C HIS A 157 -3.17 6.80 12.06
N ILE A 158 -2.44 6.49 10.98
CA ILE A 158 -2.91 5.52 9.98
C ILE A 158 -3.06 4.13 10.59
N LEU A 159 -2.06 3.66 11.34
CA LEU A 159 -2.07 2.34 11.97
C LEU A 159 -3.18 2.23 13.04
N GLU A 160 -3.31 3.21 13.93
CA GLU A 160 -4.35 3.27 14.96
C GLU A 160 -5.76 3.21 14.37
N LYS A 161 -5.99 3.90 13.24
CA LYS A 161 -7.27 3.83 12.50
C LYS A 161 -7.63 2.41 12.07
N TYR A 162 -6.64 1.54 11.84
CA TYR A 162 -6.84 0.13 11.52
C TYR A 162 -6.74 -0.78 12.75
N GLY A 163 -6.77 -0.23 13.96
CA GLY A 163 -6.85 -0.98 15.22
C GLY A 163 -5.51 -1.52 15.71
N PHE A 164 -4.40 -0.94 15.27
CA PHE A 164 -3.09 -1.20 15.86
C PHE A 164 -2.89 -0.35 17.11
N GLU A 165 -2.23 -0.92 18.11
CA GLU A 165 -1.71 -0.21 19.26
C GLU A 165 -0.26 0.20 18.94
N VAL A 166 0.02 1.50 18.96
CA VAL A 166 1.34 2.06 18.63
C VAL A 166 2.05 2.50 19.91
N GLN A 167 3.30 2.10 20.06
CA GLN A 167 4.17 2.50 21.17
C GLN A 167 5.35 3.31 20.64
N THR A 168 5.45 4.56 21.09
CA THR A 168 6.57 5.47 20.76
C THR A 168 7.78 5.22 21.63
N ASP A 169 8.97 5.28 21.02
CA ASP A 169 10.23 5.35 21.74
C ASP A 169 10.50 6.76 22.29
N ALA A 170 11.51 6.88 23.16
CA ALA A 170 11.92 8.15 23.79
C ALA A 170 12.32 9.24 22.78
N SER A 171 12.75 8.87 21.56
CA SER A 171 13.11 9.78 20.46
C SER A 171 11.90 10.40 19.75
N GLN A 172 10.69 9.87 19.95
CA GLN A 172 9.45 10.25 19.26
C GLN A 172 9.45 10.13 17.72
N SER A 173 10.50 9.55 17.10
CA SER A 173 10.58 9.30 15.65
C SER A 173 10.68 7.81 15.29
N SER A 174 10.63 6.94 16.31
CA SER A 174 10.59 5.49 16.15
C SER A 174 9.65 4.86 17.17
N GLY A 175 9.26 3.63 16.91
CA GLY A 175 8.37 2.88 17.78
C GLY A 175 8.00 1.53 17.21
N ALA A 176 7.24 0.77 17.99
CA ALA A 176 6.68 -0.52 17.58
C ALA A 176 5.15 -0.43 17.54
N PHE A 177 4.53 -1.33 16.80
CA PHE A 177 3.08 -1.47 16.83
C PHE A 177 2.66 -2.93 16.78
N ILE A 178 1.49 -3.19 17.36
CA ILE A 178 0.91 -4.52 17.37
C ILE A 178 -0.61 -4.44 17.22
N LYS A 179 -1.18 -5.44 16.59
CA LYS A 179 -2.62 -5.68 16.53
C LYS A 179 -2.86 -7.14 16.80
N THR A 180 -3.63 -7.42 17.83
CA THR A 180 -4.08 -8.76 18.18
C THR A 180 -5.57 -8.90 17.88
N LYS A 181 -5.97 -10.03 17.30
CA LYS A 181 -7.38 -10.36 17.11
C LYS A 181 -7.99 -10.61 18.49
N LYS A 182 -8.92 -9.75 18.91
CA LYS A 182 -9.66 -9.96 20.17
C LYS A 182 -10.46 -11.26 20.06
N ALA A 183 -10.28 -12.13 21.05
CA ALA A 183 -11.01 -13.41 21.19
C ALA A 183 -12.51 -13.20 21.34
#